data_AF-A0A7J6STB2-F1
#
_entry.id   AF-A0A7J6STB2-F1
#
_cell.length_a   1.000
_cell.length_b   1.000
_cell.length_c   1.000
_cell.angle_alpha   90.00
_cell.angle_beta   90.00
_cell.angle_gamma   90.00
#
_symmetry.space_group_name_H-M   'P 1'
#
loop_
_entity.id
_entity.type
_entity.pdbx_description
1 polymer ?
#
loop_
_entity_poly.entity_id
_entity_poly.type
_entity_poly.pdbx_seq_one_letter_code
_entity_poly.pdbx_strand_id
1 'polypeptide(L)'
;VSRVYTESLSQVARDVAKDSQQAVLGFDKDSRFQTTGVTNGVTILNRPSSEGCSRAVAGKIVLPEGLGFTIDQVVGFLMNTEARSTWDSTLKRWRVIEKFEDAEPP
;
A
#
# COMPACT_ATOMS: atom_id res chain seq x y z
N VAL A 1 19.36 4.11 -22.20
CA VAL A 1 19.41 4.58 -20.80
C VAL A 1 20.58 3.86 -20.15
N SER A 2 21.53 4.58 -19.53
CA SER A 2 22.77 3.99 -19.01
C SER A 2 22.46 2.98 -17.90
N ARG A 3 23.11 1.81 -17.92
CA ARG A 3 22.94 0.73 -16.93
C ARG A 3 23.11 1.20 -15.48
N VAL A 4 24.02 2.16 -15.27
CA VAL A 4 24.29 2.82 -13.98
C VAL A 4 23.08 3.63 -13.47
N TYR A 5 22.30 4.22 -14.38
CA TYR A 5 21.09 4.98 -14.05
C TYR A 5 19.93 4.05 -13.68
N THR A 6 19.84 2.89 -14.32
CA THR A 6 18.81 1.88 -14.03
C THR A 6 19.06 1.17 -12.69
N GLU A 7 20.33 0.89 -12.36
CA GLU A 7 20.72 0.30 -11.07
C GLU A 7 20.45 1.23 -9.88
N SER A 8 20.70 2.54 -10.02
CA SER A 8 20.44 3.51 -8.94
C SER A 8 18.94 3.69 -8.65
N LEU A 9 18.09 3.76 -9.69
CA LEU A 9 16.63 3.84 -9.52
C LEU A 9 16.04 2.55 -8.94
N SER A 10 16.57 1.39 -9.34
CA SER A 10 16.18 0.10 -8.76
C SER A 10 16.52 0.01 -7.28
N GLN A 11 17.67 0.56 -6.87
CA GLN A 11 18.06 0.62 -5.46
C GLN A 11 17.13 1.54 -4.66
N VAL A 12 16.81 2.73 -5.20
CA VAL A 12 15.82 3.64 -4.59
C VAL A 12 14.46 2.98 -4.43
N ALA A 13 13.99 2.25 -5.45
CA ALA A 13 12.72 1.52 -5.37
C ALA A 13 12.73 0.46 -4.25
N ARG A 14 13.84 -0.27 -4.07
CA ARG A 14 13.99 -1.24 -2.98
C ARG A 14 14.00 -0.57 -1.61
N ASP A 15 14.69 0.55 -1.46
CA ASP A 15 14.77 1.27 -0.19
C ASP A 15 13.40 1.84 0.18
N VAL A 16 12.66 2.41 -0.79
CA VAL A 16 11.26 2.83 -0.58
C VAL A 16 10.35 1.66 -0.20
N ALA A 17 10.53 0.49 -0.83
CA ALA A 17 9.76 -0.70 -0.47
C ALA A 17 10.05 -1.15 0.97
N LYS A 18 11.32 -1.15 1.39
CA LYS A 18 11.72 -1.46 2.78
C LYS A 18 11.14 -0.45 3.77
N ASP A 19 11.24 0.84 3.48
CA ASP A 19 10.71 1.90 4.33
C ASP A 19 9.18 1.80 4.45
N SER A 20 8.50 1.47 3.36
CA SER A 20 7.05 1.23 3.36
C SER A 20 6.68 0.03 4.22
N GLN A 21 7.43 -1.08 4.11
CA GLN A 21 7.20 -2.26 4.95
C GLN A 21 7.42 -1.95 6.43
N GLN A 22 8.49 -1.22 6.77
CA GLN A 22 8.75 -0.80 8.15
C GLN A 22 7.68 0.15 8.67
N ALA A 23 7.19 1.09 7.84
CA ALA A 23 6.11 1.99 8.21
C ALA A 23 4.80 1.23 8.49
N VAL A 24 4.47 0.23 7.68
CA VAL A 24 3.28 -0.63 7.89
C VAL A 24 3.43 -1.49 9.15
N LEU A 25 4.61 -2.07 9.40
CA LEU A 25 4.85 -2.84 10.63
C LEU A 25 4.90 -1.97 11.89
N GLY A 26 5.40 -0.74 11.77
CA GLY A 26 5.39 0.25 12.84
C GLY A 26 3.98 0.75 13.15
N PHE A 27 3.12 0.84 12.14
CA PHE A 27 1.72 1.25 12.28
C PHE A 27 0.94 0.35 13.25
N ASP A 28 1.06 -0.97 13.13
CA ASP A 28 0.34 -1.93 14.00
C ASP A 28 0.75 -1.80 15.48
N LYS A 29 1.96 -1.30 15.73
CA LYS A 29 2.52 -1.15 17.09
C LYS A 29 2.38 0.26 17.65
N ASP A 30 1.89 1.22 16.87
CA ASP A 30 1.86 2.63 17.26
C ASP A 30 0.51 3.00 17.91
N SER A 31 0.53 3.10 19.24
CA SER A 31 -0.64 3.43 20.07
C SER A 31 -1.21 4.83 19.85
N ARG A 32 -0.52 5.69 19.08
CA ARG A 32 -1.02 7.03 18.74
C ARG A 32 -2.11 6.98 17.69
N PHE A 33 -2.23 5.91 16.92
CA PHE A 33 -3.31 5.78 15.96
C PHE A 33 -4.63 5.53 16.69
N GLN A 34 -5.62 6.35 16.38
CA GLN A 34 -6.95 6.24 16.96
C GLN A 34 -7.94 5.83 15.88
N THR A 35 -8.84 4.91 16.24
CA THR A 35 -9.96 4.54 15.39
C THR A 35 -10.94 5.71 15.37
N THR A 36 -11.23 6.23 14.18
CA THR A 36 -12.19 7.32 14.01
C THR A 36 -13.58 6.84 13.63
N GLY A 37 -13.71 5.58 13.24
CA GLY A 37 -14.99 4.93 12.98
C GLY A 37 -14.85 3.76 12.02
N VAL A 38 -15.99 3.18 11.66
CA VAL A 38 -16.10 2.15 10.64
C VAL A 38 -16.96 2.68 9.49
N THR A 39 -16.42 2.62 8.28
CA THR A 39 -17.12 3.03 7.06
C THR A 39 -17.09 1.87 6.08
N ASN A 40 -18.26 1.40 5.64
CA ASN A 40 -18.40 0.28 4.70
C ASN A 40 -17.63 -0.99 5.14
N GLY A 41 -17.60 -1.29 6.43
CA GLY A 41 -16.86 -2.44 6.99
C GLY A 41 -15.35 -2.23 7.14
N VAL A 42 -14.84 -1.05 6.77
CA VAL A 42 -13.43 -0.68 6.95
C VAL A 42 -13.28 0.19 8.19
N THR A 43 -12.43 -0.24 9.11
CA THR A 43 -12.01 0.56 10.27
C THR A 43 -11.02 1.62 9.82
N ILE A 44 -11.33 2.90 10.03
CA ILE A 44 -10.47 4.02 9.63
C ILE A 44 -9.61 4.45 10.82
N LEU A 45 -8.31 4.58 10.58
CA LEU A 45 -7.30 4.89 11.59
C LEU A 45 -6.62 6.22 11.24
N ASN A 46 -6.68 7.16 12.17
CA ASN A 46 -6.06 8.47 12.02
C ASN A 46 -4.86 8.61 12.97
N ARG A 47 -3.84 9.33 12.51
CA ARG A 47 -2.77 9.80 13.39
C ARG A 47 -3.12 11.21 13.85
N PRO A 48 -3.23 11.47 15.17
CA PRO A 48 -3.27 12.82 15.68
C PRO A 48 -1.98 13.52 15.26
N SER A 49 -2.10 14.64 14.56
CA SER A 49 -0.95 15.51 14.27
C SER A 49 -0.99 16.70 15.22
N SER A 50 0.17 17.12 15.70
CA SER A 50 0.33 18.35 16.49
C SER A 50 0.07 19.62 15.66
N GLU A 51 -0.08 19.49 14.34
CA GLU A 51 -0.26 20.60 13.39
C GLU A 51 -1.73 20.77 12.92
N GLY A 52 -2.70 20.24 13.68
CA GLY A 52 -4.12 20.60 13.53
C GLY A 52 -4.90 19.89 12.42
N CYS A 53 -4.25 19.15 11.53
CA CYS A 53 -4.92 18.29 10.55
C CYS A 53 -4.67 16.82 10.87
N SER A 54 -5.70 16.14 11.40
CA SER A 54 -5.77 14.68 11.46
C SER A 54 -5.91 14.14 10.05
N ARG A 55 -4.86 13.53 9.50
CA ARG A 55 -4.95 12.78 8.24
C ARG A 55 -5.35 11.33 8.54
N ALA A 56 -6.27 10.78 7.74
CA ALA A 56 -6.46 9.33 7.69
C ALA A 56 -5.18 8.71 7.12
N VAL A 57 -4.60 7.76 7.86
CA VAL A 57 -3.30 7.18 7.52
C VAL A 57 -3.42 5.72 7.11
N ALA A 58 -4.47 5.03 7.56
CA ALA A 58 -4.74 3.65 7.16
C ALA A 58 -6.22 3.28 7.26
N GLY A 59 -6.58 2.24 6.50
CA GLY A 59 -7.82 1.49 6.66
C GLY A 59 -7.52 0.03 6.98
N LYS A 60 -8.25 -0.55 7.92
CA LYS A 60 -8.18 -1.97 8.28
C LYS A 60 -9.50 -2.64 7.97
N ILE A 61 -9.45 -3.76 7.24
CA ILE A 61 -10.61 -4.62 6.97
C ILE A 61 -10.30 -6.02 7.48
N VAL A 62 -11.28 -6.64 8.11
CA VAL A 62 -11.26 -8.08 8.40
C VAL A 62 -12.15 -8.73 7.36
N LEU A 63 -11.56 -9.60 6.54
CA LEU A 63 -12.31 -10.31 5.52
C LEU A 63 -13.19 -11.38 6.21
N PRO A 64 -14.47 -11.52 5.80
CA PRO A 64 -15.35 -12.55 6.32
C PRO A 64 -14.75 -13.97 6.19
N GLU A 65 -14.95 -14.78 7.21
CA GLU A 65 -14.60 -16.20 7.17
C GLU A 65 -15.38 -16.92 6.05
N GLY A 66 -14.75 -17.90 5.40
CA GLY A 66 -15.39 -18.73 4.37
C GLY A 66 -15.38 -18.16 2.95
N LEU A 67 -14.81 -16.96 2.71
CA LEU A 67 -14.64 -16.42 1.36
C LEU A 67 -13.63 -17.19 0.49
N GLY A 68 -12.78 -18.02 1.11
CA GLY A 68 -11.84 -18.90 0.39
C GLY A 68 -10.70 -18.17 -0.33
N PHE A 69 -10.55 -16.86 -0.16
CA PHE A 69 -9.47 -16.10 -0.76
C PHE A 69 -8.18 -16.19 0.06
N THR A 70 -7.05 -16.37 -0.63
CA THR A 70 -5.71 -16.31 -0.02
C THR A 70 -5.19 -14.87 0.00
N ILE A 71 -4.22 -14.60 0.87
CA ILE A 71 -3.52 -13.30 0.91
C ILE A 71 -2.95 -12.97 -0.47
N ASP A 72 -2.34 -13.94 -1.15
CA ASP A 72 -1.74 -13.75 -2.48
C ASP A 72 -2.76 -13.35 -3.54
N GLN A 73 -3.97 -13.90 -3.48
CA GLN A 73 -5.05 -13.51 -4.40
C GLN A 73 -5.49 -12.07 -4.17
N VAL A 74 -5.59 -11.64 -2.90
CA VAL A 74 -5.93 -10.25 -2.56
C VAL A 74 -4.83 -9.30 -3.03
N VAL A 75 -3.56 -9.62 -2.72
CA VAL A 75 -2.41 -8.81 -3.14
C VAL A 75 -2.32 -8.75 -4.66
N GLY A 76 -2.46 -9.88 -5.35
CA GLY A 76 -2.45 -9.96 -6.81
C GLY A 76 -3.56 -9.11 -7.44
N PHE A 77 -4.77 -9.13 -6.88
CA PHE A 77 -5.87 -8.27 -7.32
C PHE A 77 -5.58 -6.78 -7.12
N LEU A 78 -5.00 -6.39 -5.97
CA LEU A 78 -4.66 -4.99 -5.68
C LEU A 78 -3.53 -4.44 -6.55
N MET A 79 -2.55 -5.30 -6.90
CA MET A 79 -1.38 -4.96 -7.71
C MET A 79 -1.66 -5.05 -9.22
N ASN A 80 -2.75 -5.69 -9.62
CA ASN A 80 -3.17 -5.73 -11.01
C ASN A 80 -3.65 -4.33 -11.47
N THR A 81 -2.75 -3.61 -12.13
CA THR A 81 -3.01 -2.25 -12.62
C THR A 81 -4.07 -2.20 -13.72
N GLU A 82 -4.25 -3.28 -14.49
CA GLU A 82 -5.30 -3.39 -15.51
C GLU A 82 -6.68 -3.54 -14.87
N ALA A 83 -6.78 -4.31 -13.78
CA ALA A 83 -8.00 -4.46 -13.02
C ALA A 83 -8.29 -3.24 -12.11
N ARG A 84 -7.30 -2.36 -11.87
CA ARG A 84 -7.46 -1.21 -10.97
C ARG A 84 -8.65 -0.32 -11.35
N SER A 85 -8.89 -0.11 -12.64
CA SER A 85 -10.02 0.71 -13.12
C SER A 85 -11.39 0.07 -12.89
N THR A 86 -11.47 -1.23 -12.61
CA THR A 86 -12.76 -1.89 -12.37
C THR A 86 -13.29 -1.63 -10.97
N TRP A 87 -12.45 -1.20 -10.03
CA TRP A 87 -12.81 -1.04 -8.62
C TRP A 87 -12.41 0.30 -8.01
N ASP A 88 -11.39 0.99 -8.54
CA ASP A 88 -10.97 2.30 -8.06
C ASP A 88 -11.68 3.41 -8.84
N SER A 89 -12.83 3.87 -8.33
CA SER A 89 -13.62 4.94 -8.96
C SER A 89 -12.92 6.31 -8.97
N THR A 90 -11.83 6.46 -8.20
CA THR A 90 -11.04 7.69 -8.15
C THR A 90 -9.94 7.74 -9.20
N LEU A 91 -9.60 6.58 -9.79
CA LEU A 91 -8.56 6.45 -10.79
C LEU A 91 -9.05 6.96 -12.15
N LYS A 92 -8.60 8.15 -12.55
CA LYS A 92 -8.99 8.77 -13.83
C LYS A 92 -8.10 8.39 -15.01
N ARG A 93 -6.79 8.36 -14.81
CA ARG A 93 -5.77 8.06 -15.84
C ARG A 93 -4.54 7.44 -15.18
N TRP A 94 -3.94 6.45 -15.83
CA TRP A 94 -2.68 5.87 -15.42
C TRP A 94 -1.87 5.40 -16.62
N ARG A 95 -0.55 5.31 -16.45
CA ARG A 95 0.39 4.72 -17.40
C ARG A 95 1.58 4.21 -16.61
N VAL A 96 2.02 2.98 -16.88
CA VAL A 96 3.32 2.51 -16.36
C VAL A 96 4.42 3.31 -17.05
N ILE A 97 5.23 4.00 -16.25
CA ILE A 97 6.35 4.81 -16.74
C ILE A 97 7.59 3.94 -16.90
N GLU A 98 7.82 3.03 -15.95
CA GLU A 98 8.99 2.15 -15.89
C GLU A 98 8.63 0.86 -15.13
N LYS A 99 9.20 -0.27 -15.54
CA LYS A 99 9.13 -1.55 -14.81
C LYS A 99 10.55 -1.94 -14.42
N PHE A 100 10.75 -2.19 -13.14
CA PHE A 100 11.97 -2.80 -12.63
C PHE A 100 11.71 -4.30 -12.50
N GLU A 101 12.60 -5.14 -13.00
CA GLU A 101 12.48 -6.59 -12.82
C GLU A 101 12.69 -6.96 -11.35
N ASP A 102 11.96 -7.97 -10.89
CA ASP A 102 12.18 -8.54 -9.57
C ASP A 102 13.61 -9.09 -9.53
N ALA A 103 14.45 -8.55 -8.66
CA ALA A 103 15.70 -9.19 -8.33
C ALA A 103 15.37 -10.52 -7.65
N GLU A 104 15.98 -11.62 -8.09
CA GLU A 104 15.90 -12.89 -7.38
C GLU A 104 16.18 -12.65 -5.89
N PRO A 105 15.35 -13.17 -4.98
CA PRO A 105 15.66 -13.09 -3.56
C PRO A 105 17.01 -13.77 -3.31
N PRO A 106 17.82 -13.25 -2.37
CA PRO A 106 19.12 -13.84 -2.02
C PRO A 106 18.98 -15.27 -1.48
#